data_AF-A0A2T7TYP5-F1
#
_entry.id   AF-A0A2T7TYP5-F1
#
_cell.length_a   1.000
_cell.length_b   1.000
_cell.length_c   1.000
_cell.angle_alpha   90.00
_cell.angle_beta   90.00
_cell.angle_gamma   90.00
#
_symmetry.space_group_name_H-M   'P 1'
#
loop_
_entity.id
_entity.type
_entity.pdbx_description
1 polymer ?
#
loop_
_entity_poly.entity_id
_entity_poly.type
_entity_poly.pdbx_seq_one_letter_code
_entity_poly.pdbx_strand_id
1 'polypeptide(L)'
;MTVTLSDIILSNDQVDENAANDTQIGFFRPIYINDGDVLPTVTPNFSLVDDAGGRFRISNSGTLSVANGALIDYETTASHTIKIRIDDIITGTSVIKEFIISVTDLPEPQIGTAGSERLVGTAGADMIKGFSGNDKLYGMAGDDVLAGGYGKDFLYGGAGKDTFVFDNPVKKGHFDHIADFTSADDTIQISLSALKAYKVKVAKEEVYESLEGTRAGKQKGFFSLDKVFDKGKLGSKFFAKGHAKDTYDFVTYDRKNGNVYLDLDGSGGSKGFVIAKLKPGTYVQADDFVFI
;
A
#
# COMPACT_ATOMS: atom_id res chain seq x y z
N MET A 1 3.05 -14.93 -54.23
CA MET A 1 2.39 -14.92 -52.91
C MET A 1 3.46 -15.28 -51.90
N THR A 2 4.02 -14.28 -51.22
CA THR A 2 5.12 -14.46 -50.27
C THR A 2 4.57 -14.15 -48.90
N VAL A 3 4.39 -15.19 -48.08
CA VAL A 3 3.99 -15.02 -46.69
C VAL A 3 5.25 -14.73 -45.89
N THR A 4 5.22 -13.70 -45.06
CA THR A 4 6.34 -13.38 -44.15
C THR A 4 5.81 -13.13 -42.74
N LEU A 5 6.54 -13.65 -41.74
CA LEU A 5 6.35 -13.24 -40.35
C LEU A 5 6.82 -11.79 -40.20
N SER A 6 5.88 -10.87 -40.03
CA SER A 6 6.19 -9.45 -39.90
C SER A 6 6.54 -9.08 -38.46
N ASP A 7 5.76 -9.60 -37.51
CA ASP A 7 5.95 -9.29 -36.10
C ASP A 7 5.41 -10.39 -35.18
N ILE A 8 5.70 -10.25 -33.90
CA ILE A 8 5.23 -11.12 -32.84
C ILE A 8 4.95 -10.30 -31.59
N ILE A 9 3.73 -10.42 -31.10
CA ILE A 9 3.28 -9.70 -29.91
C ILE A 9 3.24 -10.69 -28.75
N LEU A 10 3.78 -10.27 -27.61
CA LEU A 10 3.54 -10.92 -26.33
C LEU A 10 2.33 -10.26 -25.67
N SER A 11 1.33 -11.06 -25.26
CA SER A 11 0.08 -10.53 -24.71
C SER A 11 0.23 -9.79 -23.38
N ASN A 12 1.23 -10.16 -22.59
CA ASN A 12 1.58 -9.57 -21.30
C ASN A 12 3.04 -9.90 -21.01
N ASP A 13 3.82 -8.89 -20.64
CA ASP A 13 5.26 -8.93 -20.41
C ASP A 13 5.62 -8.62 -18.95
N GLN A 14 4.65 -8.70 -18.04
CA GLN A 14 4.84 -8.51 -16.61
C GLN A 14 4.57 -9.79 -15.83
N VAL A 15 5.38 -10.05 -14.81
CA VAL A 15 5.20 -11.15 -13.87
C VAL A 15 5.44 -10.64 -12.45
N ASP A 16 4.58 -11.02 -11.53
CA ASP A 16 4.80 -10.68 -10.13
C ASP A 16 6.00 -11.45 -9.58
N GLU A 17 6.76 -10.84 -8.66
CA GLU A 17 7.81 -11.55 -7.97
C GLU A 17 7.28 -12.68 -7.10
N ASN A 18 8.15 -13.64 -6.79
CA ASN A 18 7.79 -14.86 -6.06
C ASN A 18 6.61 -15.64 -6.70
N ALA A 19 6.24 -15.33 -7.95
CA ALA A 19 5.16 -15.99 -8.66
C ALA A 19 5.38 -17.50 -8.66
N ALA A 20 4.34 -18.26 -8.34
CA ALA A 20 4.43 -19.70 -8.28
C ALA A 20 4.94 -20.28 -9.62
N ASN A 21 5.70 -21.37 -9.55
CA ASN A 21 6.02 -22.14 -10.75
C ASN A 21 4.74 -22.44 -11.53
N ASP A 22 4.85 -22.33 -12.85
CA ASP A 22 3.74 -22.53 -13.79
C ASP A 22 2.76 -21.38 -13.93
N THR A 23 2.96 -20.28 -13.20
CA THR A 23 2.23 -19.03 -13.45
C THR A 23 2.37 -18.62 -14.91
N GLN A 24 1.25 -18.51 -15.61
CA GLN A 24 1.21 -18.07 -16.99
C GLN A 24 1.39 -16.55 -17.05
N ILE A 25 2.40 -16.10 -17.77
CA ILE A 25 2.71 -14.68 -17.95
C ILE A 25 1.91 -14.14 -19.12
N GLY A 26 2.02 -14.79 -20.28
CA GLY A 26 1.39 -14.35 -21.50
C GLY A 26 1.49 -15.39 -22.60
N PHE A 27 1.02 -15.03 -23.78
CA PHE A 27 1.13 -15.87 -24.97
C PHE A 27 1.60 -15.05 -26.17
N PHE A 28 2.41 -15.69 -27.00
CA PHE A 28 2.93 -15.10 -28.22
C PHE A 28 1.93 -15.23 -29.36
N ARG A 29 1.73 -14.13 -30.10
CA ARG A 29 0.87 -14.06 -31.27
C ARG A 29 1.69 -13.62 -32.49
N PRO A 30 1.86 -14.48 -33.51
CA PRO A 30 2.51 -14.08 -34.75
C PRO A 30 1.59 -13.18 -35.57
N ILE A 31 2.18 -12.27 -36.34
CA ILE A 31 1.49 -11.49 -37.37
C ILE A 31 2.09 -11.87 -38.73
N TYR A 32 1.25 -12.49 -39.56
CA TYR A 32 1.59 -12.86 -40.93
C TYR A 32 0.95 -11.88 -41.91
N ILE A 33 1.76 -11.38 -42.84
CA ILE A 33 1.31 -10.52 -43.94
C ILE A 33 1.57 -11.25 -45.25
N ASN A 34 0.64 -11.12 -46.19
CA ASN A 34 0.76 -11.63 -47.54
C ASN A 34 0.23 -10.58 -48.52
N ASP A 35 1.14 -9.98 -49.28
CA ASP A 35 0.81 -8.92 -50.23
C ASP A 35 -0.02 -7.77 -49.62
N GLY A 36 0.23 -7.46 -48.34
CA GLY A 36 -0.47 -6.42 -47.59
C GLY A 36 -1.65 -6.90 -46.75
N ASP A 37 -2.16 -8.12 -46.95
CA ASP A 37 -3.28 -8.69 -46.20
C ASP A 37 -2.82 -9.55 -45.01
N VAL A 38 -3.50 -9.43 -43.87
CA VAL A 38 -3.26 -10.28 -42.69
C VAL A 38 -3.89 -11.66 -42.92
N LEU A 39 -3.09 -12.71 -42.80
CA LEU A 39 -3.54 -14.09 -43.01
C LEU A 39 -4.18 -14.72 -41.75
N PRO A 40 -5.05 -15.74 -41.92
CA PRO A 40 -5.61 -16.50 -40.80
C PRO A 40 -4.52 -17.21 -39.98
N THR A 41 -4.78 -17.33 -38.68
CA THR A 41 -3.83 -17.70 -37.63
C THR A 41 -3.33 -19.15 -37.78
N VAL A 42 -2.13 -19.31 -38.31
CA VAL A 42 -1.34 -20.53 -38.14
C VAL A 42 -0.40 -20.30 -36.96
N THR A 43 -0.38 -21.24 -36.01
CA THR A 43 0.52 -21.15 -34.86
C THR A 43 1.87 -21.79 -35.22
N PRO A 44 2.98 -21.03 -35.25
CA PRO A 44 4.32 -21.58 -35.45
C PRO A 44 4.75 -22.37 -34.19
N ASN A 45 5.89 -23.06 -34.28
CA ASN A 45 6.47 -23.68 -33.09
C ASN A 45 7.34 -22.67 -32.36
N PHE A 46 7.19 -22.63 -31.04
CA PHE A 46 7.96 -21.76 -30.17
C PHE A 46 8.95 -22.55 -29.31
N SER A 47 10.16 -22.00 -29.14
CA SER A 47 11.15 -22.52 -28.20
C SER A 47 11.99 -21.39 -27.60
N LEU A 48 12.52 -21.57 -26.40
CA LEU A 48 13.48 -20.64 -25.80
C LEU A 48 14.89 -20.94 -26.30
N VAL A 49 15.57 -19.89 -26.72
CA VAL A 49 17.02 -19.85 -26.97
C VAL A 49 17.74 -19.38 -25.71
N ASP A 50 17.12 -18.45 -24.98
CA ASP A 50 17.58 -17.95 -23.68
C ASP A 50 16.36 -17.86 -22.75
N ASP A 51 16.41 -18.60 -21.65
CA ASP A 51 15.36 -18.71 -20.63
C ASP A 51 15.60 -17.78 -19.42
N ALA A 52 16.52 -16.83 -19.57
CA ALA A 52 17.00 -15.92 -18.53
C ALA A 52 17.56 -16.66 -17.30
N GLY A 53 18.28 -17.76 -17.51
CA GLY A 53 18.90 -18.54 -16.43
C GLY A 53 17.93 -19.47 -15.73
N GLY A 54 17.03 -20.11 -16.49
CA GLY A 54 16.04 -21.07 -15.99
C GLY A 54 14.79 -20.45 -15.35
N ARG A 55 14.58 -19.14 -15.54
CA ARG A 55 13.44 -18.39 -14.98
C ARG A 55 12.14 -18.65 -15.71
N PHE A 56 12.22 -18.76 -17.04
CA PHE A 56 11.05 -18.87 -17.89
C PHE A 56 11.04 -20.17 -18.67
N ARG A 57 9.84 -20.58 -19.07
CA ARG A 57 9.65 -21.65 -20.05
C ARG A 57 8.56 -21.26 -21.03
N ILE A 58 8.58 -21.90 -22.19
CA ILE A 58 7.60 -21.69 -23.24
C ILE A 58 7.02 -23.04 -23.70
N SER A 59 5.71 -23.11 -23.93
CA SER A 59 5.11 -24.25 -24.64
C SER A 59 5.37 -24.13 -26.14
N ASN A 60 5.27 -25.24 -26.89
CA ASN A 60 5.43 -25.16 -28.36
C ASN A 60 4.37 -24.26 -29.02
N SER A 61 3.24 -24.02 -28.34
CA SER A 61 2.13 -23.21 -28.80
C SER A 61 2.28 -21.73 -28.46
N GLY A 62 3.37 -21.34 -27.79
CA GLY A 62 3.72 -19.95 -27.49
C GLY A 62 3.22 -19.43 -26.15
N THR A 63 2.79 -20.29 -25.22
CA THR A 63 2.46 -19.86 -23.86
C THR A 63 3.73 -19.70 -23.05
N LEU A 64 3.98 -18.51 -22.52
CA LEU A 64 5.09 -18.18 -21.63
C LEU A 64 4.66 -18.34 -20.17
N SER A 65 5.46 -19.06 -19.39
CA SER A 65 5.21 -19.31 -17.96
C SER A 65 6.49 -19.22 -17.12
N VAL A 66 6.31 -18.99 -15.82
CA VAL A 66 7.38 -19.04 -14.81
C VAL A 66 7.87 -20.47 -14.64
N ALA A 67 9.13 -20.74 -14.95
CA ALA A 67 9.77 -22.03 -14.69
C ALA A 67 10.28 -22.16 -13.26
N ASN A 68 10.85 -21.09 -12.70
CA ASN A 68 11.35 -21.06 -11.34
C ASN A 68 11.05 -19.70 -10.68
N GLY A 69 9.98 -19.67 -9.89
CA GLY A 69 9.51 -18.49 -9.17
C GLY A 69 10.50 -17.94 -8.16
N ALA A 70 11.31 -18.79 -7.54
CA ALA A 70 12.31 -18.37 -6.55
C ALA A 70 13.48 -17.58 -7.16
N LEU A 71 13.56 -17.50 -8.49
CA LEU A 71 14.53 -16.66 -9.20
C LEU A 71 13.92 -15.35 -9.71
N ILE A 72 12.60 -15.18 -9.57
CA ILE A 72 11.86 -13.95 -9.90
C ILE A 72 11.78 -13.14 -8.60
N ASP A 73 12.76 -12.25 -8.45
CA ASP A 73 13.00 -11.45 -7.26
C ASP A 73 13.30 -10.03 -7.77
N TYR A 74 12.45 -9.07 -7.42
CA TYR A 74 12.51 -7.72 -7.93
C TYR A 74 13.74 -6.97 -7.42
N GLU A 75 14.09 -7.19 -6.15
CA GLU A 75 15.22 -6.56 -5.43
C GLU A 75 16.55 -6.96 -6.07
N THR A 76 16.63 -8.18 -6.56
CA THR A 76 17.78 -8.69 -7.29
C THR A 76 17.79 -8.15 -8.72
N THR A 77 16.68 -8.25 -9.46
CA THR A 77 16.61 -7.75 -10.84
C THR A 77 15.16 -7.48 -11.29
N ALA A 78 14.82 -6.21 -11.46
CA ALA A 78 13.49 -5.75 -11.89
C ALA A 78 13.05 -6.16 -13.33
N SER A 79 13.92 -6.71 -14.16
CA SER A 79 13.53 -7.23 -15.47
C SER A 79 14.51 -8.27 -16.04
N HIS A 80 13.99 -9.15 -16.89
CA HIS A 80 14.76 -10.21 -17.50
C HIS A 80 14.56 -10.25 -19.00
N THR A 81 15.64 -10.48 -19.75
CA THR A 81 15.58 -10.63 -21.19
C THR A 81 15.49 -12.11 -21.55
N ILE A 82 14.55 -12.47 -22.42
CA ILE A 82 14.44 -13.80 -23.02
C ILE A 82 14.64 -13.73 -24.53
N LYS A 83 15.13 -14.82 -25.11
CA LYS A 83 15.21 -14.99 -26.57
C LYS A 83 14.38 -16.17 -26.98
N ILE A 84 13.41 -15.95 -27.84
CA ILE A 84 12.58 -17.02 -28.41
C ILE A 84 12.98 -17.29 -29.85
N ARG A 85 13.00 -18.57 -30.22
CA ARG A 85 13.00 -19.02 -31.61
C ARG A 85 11.56 -19.33 -32.02
N ILE A 86 11.19 -18.81 -33.18
CA ILE A 86 9.91 -19.05 -33.84
C ILE A 86 10.21 -19.82 -35.12
N ASP A 87 9.76 -21.07 -35.18
CA ASP A 87 9.87 -21.90 -36.37
C ASP A 87 8.56 -21.82 -37.14
N ASP A 88 8.59 -21.05 -38.23
CA ASP A 88 7.42 -20.82 -39.08
C ASP A 88 7.18 -22.03 -39.99
N ILE A 89 6.08 -22.73 -39.73
CA ILE A 89 5.72 -23.94 -40.46
C ILE A 89 5.24 -23.64 -41.90
N ILE A 90 4.87 -22.39 -42.21
CA ILE A 90 4.44 -21.99 -43.55
C ILE A 90 5.65 -21.79 -44.45
N THR A 91 6.63 -21.02 -43.98
CA THR A 91 7.82 -20.66 -44.78
C THR A 91 8.98 -21.64 -44.60
N GLY A 92 8.96 -22.45 -43.55
CA GLY A 92 10.07 -23.32 -43.15
C GLY A 92 11.27 -22.55 -42.59
N THR A 93 11.09 -21.27 -42.23
CA THR A 93 12.16 -20.40 -41.72
C THR A 93 12.07 -20.23 -40.20
N SER A 94 13.20 -19.93 -39.59
CA SER A 94 13.30 -19.65 -38.15
C SER A 94 13.73 -18.22 -37.92
N VAL A 95 13.05 -17.52 -37.00
CA VAL A 95 13.42 -16.18 -36.54
C VAL A 95 13.69 -16.23 -35.04
N ILE A 96 14.68 -15.46 -34.58
CA ILE A 96 14.93 -15.26 -33.16
C ILE A 96 14.53 -13.83 -32.80
N LYS A 97 13.73 -13.67 -31.75
CA LYS A 97 13.32 -12.37 -31.21
C LYS A 97 13.63 -12.29 -29.72
N GLU A 98 13.93 -11.09 -29.28
CA GLU A 98 14.23 -10.75 -27.89
C GLU A 98 13.02 -10.06 -27.26
N PHE A 99 12.71 -10.41 -26.00
CA PHE A 99 11.63 -9.82 -25.22
C PHE A 99 12.14 -9.52 -23.82
N ILE A 100 11.66 -8.42 -23.24
CA ILE A 100 11.90 -8.07 -21.84
C ILE A 100 10.66 -8.47 -21.06
N ILE A 101 10.86 -9.21 -19.97
CA ILE A 101 9.82 -9.50 -18.98
C ILE A 101 10.12 -8.64 -17.76
N SER A 102 9.21 -7.74 -17.44
CA SER A 102 9.31 -6.90 -16.24
C SER A 102 8.81 -7.68 -15.03
N VAL A 103 9.48 -7.49 -13.89
CA VAL A 103 9.05 -8.05 -12.61
C VAL A 103 8.24 -6.98 -11.88
N THR A 104 7.06 -7.36 -11.37
CA THR A 104 6.26 -6.51 -10.48
C THR A 104 6.63 -6.86 -9.05
N ASP A 105 7.14 -5.87 -8.34
CA ASP A 105 7.36 -5.88 -6.89
C ASP A 105 6.04 -6.09 -6.13
N LEU A 106 6.03 -7.00 -5.15
CA LEU A 106 4.87 -7.34 -4.33
C LEU A 106 5.17 -7.10 -2.85
N PRO A 107 4.22 -6.52 -2.07
CA PRO A 107 4.50 -6.29 -0.67
C PRO A 107 4.82 -7.53 0.17
N GLU A 108 5.99 -7.49 0.78
CA GLU A 108 6.51 -8.59 1.59
C GLU A 108 6.23 -8.34 3.08
N PRO A 109 5.56 -9.29 3.77
CA PRO A 109 5.30 -9.15 5.19
C PRO A 109 6.58 -9.40 5.99
N GLN A 110 7.22 -8.33 6.47
CA GLN A 110 8.26 -8.43 7.49
C GLN A 110 7.63 -8.42 8.88
N ILE A 111 7.70 -9.56 9.56
CA ILE A 111 6.99 -9.79 10.81
C ILE A 111 7.98 -9.97 11.97
N GLY A 112 7.88 -9.09 12.97
CA GLY A 112 8.62 -9.16 14.24
C GLY A 112 8.05 -10.18 15.21
N THR A 113 8.44 -10.09 16.48
CA THR A 113 8.06 -11.02 17.54
C THR A 113 7.48 -10.27 18.74
N ALA A 114 7.68 -10.79 19.96
CA ALA A 114 7.35 -10.06 21.19
C ALA A 114 8.56 -9.32 21.78
N GLY A 115 9.71 -9.37 21.09
CA GLY A 115 10.96 -8.73 21.47
C GLY A 115 11.08 -7.32 20.91
N SER A 116 12.06 -6.56 21.40
CA SER A 116 12.39 -5.26 20.78
C SER A 116 13.34 -5.49 19.61
N GLU A 117 12.89 -5.16 18.41
CA GLU A 117 13.54 -5.56 17.16
C GLU A 117 13.91 -4.39 16.27
N ARG A 118 14.81 -4.66 15.33
CA ARG A 118 15.09 -3.78 14.20
C ARG A 118 14.61 -4.51 12.96
N LEU A 119 13.54 -4.01 12.36
CA LEU A 119 12.95 -4.51 11.12
C LEU A 119 13.26 -3.50 10.01
N VAL A 120 13.76 -3.99 8.89
CA VAL A 120 14.18 -3.18 7.74
C VAL A 120 13.60 -3.80 6.48
N GLY A 121 12.81 -3.01 5.75
CA GLY A 121 12.26 -3.31 4.44
C GLY A 121 13.32 -3.30 3.33
N THR A 122 12.85 -3.38 2.10
CA THR A 122 13.63 -3.48 0.88
C THR A 122 13.76 -2.11 0.21
N ALA A 123 13.76 -2.03 -1.12
CA ALA A 123 13.58 -0.77 -1.84
C ALA A 123 12.23 -0.71 -2.57
N GLY A 124 11.43 -1.76 -2.37
CA GLY A 124 10.08 -1.96 -2.88
C GLY A 124 9.04 -1.65 -1.81
N ALA A 125 7.76 -1.82 -2.16
CA ALA A 125 6.68 -1.57 -1.21
C ALA A 125 6.64 -2.66 -0.13
N ASP A 126 6.80 -2.35 1.15
CA ASP A 126 6.83 -3.35 2.22
C ASP A 126 5.60 -3.35 3.13
N MET A 127 5.34 -4.48 3.79
CA MET A 127 4.44 -4.54 4.95
C MET A 127 5.20 -4.96 6.21
N ILE A 128 5.51 -4.01 7.08
CA ILE A 128 6.34 -4.26 8.27
C ILE A 128 5.46 -4.23 9.53
N LYS A 129 5.48 -5.32 10.31
CA LYS A 129 4.73 -5.45 11.58
C LYS A 129 5.63 -5.83 12.75
N GLY A 130 5.77 -4.94 13.73
CA GLY A 130 6.61 -5.16 14.94
C GLY A 130 5.99 -6.09 15.98
N PHE A 131 4.65 -6.12 16.07
CA PHE A 131 3.85 -6.83 17.08
C PHE A 131 4.00 -6.31 18.50
N SER A 132 4.93 -6.82 19.31
CA SER A 132 5.12 -6.33 20.69
C SER A 132 6.60 -6.11 20.94
N GLY A 133 6.95 -5.08 21.70
CA GLY A 133 8.34 -4.70 21.86
C GLY A 133 8.49 -3.21 21.69
N ASN A 134 9.69 -2.65 21.86
CA ASN A 134 9.95 -1.28 21.40
C ASN A 134 10.79 -1.42 20.14
N ASP A 135 10.12 -1.43 19.00
CA ASP A 135 10.71 -1.79 17.74
C ASP A 135 11.24 -0.58 16.99
N LYS A 136 12.11 -0.84 16.02
CA LYS A 136 12.56 0.13 15.03
C LYS A 136 12.27 -0.42 13.66
N LEU A 137 11.26 0.13 13.00
CA LEU A 137 10.81 -0.24 11.66
C LEU A 137 11.35 0.79 10.67
N TYR A 138 11.97 0.31 9.60
CA TYR A 138 12.51 1.13 8.51
C TYR A 138 11.93 0.60 7.19
N GLY A 139 11.03 1.35 6.55
CA GLY A 139 10.44 0.99 5.26
C GLY A 139 11.48 1.07 4.12
N MET A 140 12.23 2.18 4.10
CA MET A 140 13.33 2.51 3.19
C MET A 140 12.87 3.25 1.92
N ALA A 141 12.59 2.56 0.82
CA ALA A 141 12.03 3.16 -0.37
C ALA A 141 10.89 2.27 -0.83
N GLY A 142 9.88 2.82 -1.51
CA GLY A 142 8.64 2.11 -1.79
C GLY A 142 7.47 2.73 -1.06
N ASP A 143 6.26 2.29 -1.38
CA ASP A 143 5.05 2.74 -0.68
C ASP A 143 4.76 1.76 0.47
N ASP A 144 5.26 2.06 1.67
CA ASP A 144 5.34 1.08 2.75
C ASP A 144 4.15 1.13 3.73
N VAL A 145 3.86 0.00 4.38
CA VAL A 145 2.86 -0.09 5.47
C VAL A 145 3.54 -0.51 6.77
N LEU A 146 3.66 0.42 7.71
CA LEU A 146 4.38 0.20 8.98
C LEU A 146 3.40 0.13 10.17
N ALA A 147 3.36 -1.02 10.84
CA ALA A 147 2.59 -1.25 12.06
C ALA A 147 3.52 -1.63 13.23
N GLY A 148 3.88 -0.66 14.09
CA GLY A 148 4.73 -0.91 15.25
C GLY A 148 4.12 -1.93 16.21
N GLY A 149 2.84 -1.72 16.55
CA GLY A 149 2.07 -2.65 17.36
C GLY A 149 2.00 -2.22 18.82
N TYR A 150 2.42 -3.08 19.74
CA TYR A 150 2.44 -2.79 21.17
C TYR A 150 3.83 -2.34 21.60
N GLY A 151 3.92 -1.10 22.07
CA GLY A 151 5.14 -0.61 22.68
C GLY A 151 5.33 0.86 22.43
N LYS A 152 6.59 1.27 22.34
CA LYS A 152 6.99 2.58 21.86
C LYS A 152 7.94 2.38 20.70
N ASP A 153 7.36 2.40 19.51
CA ASP A 153 8.08 2.03 18.31
C ASP A 153 8.67 3.26 17.65
N PHE A 154 9.77 3.08 16.94
CA PHE A 154 10.33 4.07 16.03
C PHE A 154 10.01 3.62 14.61
N LEU A 155 9.21 4.40 13.91
CA LEU A 155 8.76 4.14 12.56
C LEU A 155 9.44 5.15 11.63
N TYR A 156 10.13 4.65 10.63
CA TYR A 156 10.78 5.43 9.58
C TYR A 156 10.24 4.90 8.25
N GLY A 157 9.41 5.68 7.57
CA GLY A 157 8.79 5.25 6.31
C GLY A 157 9.84 5.22 5.21
N GLY A 158 10.46 6.36 4.97
CA GLY A 158 11.52 6.53 3.99
C GLY A 158 11.04 7.30 2.78
N ALA A 159 11.28 6.78 1.58
CA ALA A 159 10.92 7.44 0.33
C ALA A 159 9.77 6.71 -0.35
N GLY A 160 8.67 7.43 -0.59
CA GLY A 160 7.47 6.86 -1.20
C GLY A 160 6.26 7.35 -0.41
N LYS A 161 5.12 6.69 -0.58
CA LYS A 161 3.88 7.04 0.11
C LYS A 161 3.59 6.04 1.21
N ASP A 162 3.99 6.39 2.43
CA ASP A 162 3.99 5.45 3.53
C ASP A 162 2.72 5.54 4.36
N THR A 163 2.27 4.40 4.88
CA THR A 163 1.12 4.27 5.78
C THR A 163 1.55 3.80 7.15
N PHE A 164 1.44 4.67 8.16
CA PHE A 164 1.71 4.34 9.56
C PHE A 164 0.42 3.88 10.24
N VAL A 165 0.35 2.60 10.62
CA VAL A 165 -0.87 1.93 11.08
C VAL A 165 -0.93 1.80 12.60
N PHE A 166 -2.02 2.28 13.18
CA PHE A 166 -2.39 2.12 14.57
C PHE A 166 -3.63 1.21 14.68
N ASP A 167 -3.41 -0.11 14.72
CA ASP A 167 -4.46 -1.15 14.77
C ASP A 167 -4.70 -1.77 16.16
N ASN A 168 -3.75 -1.58 17.07
CA ASN A 168 -3.81 -2.04 18.46
C ASN A 168 -4.46 -1.01 19.38
N PRO A 169 -5.11 -1.44 20.49
CA PRO A 169 -5.72 -0.52 21.44
C PRO A 169 -4.74 0.54 21.90
N VAL A 170 -5.02 1.80 21.54
CA VAL A 170 -4.17 2.92 21.96
C VAL A 170 -4.22 2.99 23.49
N LYS A 171 -3.08 3.23 24.15
CA LYS A 171 -3.01 3.34 25.60
C LYS A 171 -2.25 4.60 25.98
N LYS A 172 -2.65 5.24 27.08
CA LYS A 172 -1.96 6.42 27.58
C LYS A 172 -0.48 6.09 27.86
N GLY A 173 0.42 6.79 27.18
CA GLY A 173 1.87 6.61 27.34
C GLY A 173 2.48 5.55 26.42
N HIS A 174 1.70 4.92 25.55
CA HIS A 174 2.15 4.08 24.44
C HIS A 174 1.94 4.91 23.18
N PHE A 175 3.02 5.48 22.66
CA PHE A 175 2.98 6.29 21.44
C PHE A 175 4.24 5.99 20.63
N ASP A 176 4.05 5.93 19.33
CA ASP A 176 5.13 5.65 18.40
C ASP A 176 5.76 6.96 17.93
N HIS A 177 7.02 6.89 17.55
CA HIS A 177 7.76 7.97 16.97
C HIS A 177 7.81 7.76 15.46
N ILE A 178 7.11 8.59 14.70
CA ILE A 178 7.22 8.62 13.24
C ILE A 178 8.29 9.65 12.88
N ALA A 179 9.41 9.18 12.37
CA ALA A 179 10.65 9.95 12.30
C ALA A 179 10.71 10.95 11.13
N ASP A 180 10.05 10.63 10.03
CA ASP A 180 10.23 11.28 8.73
C ASP A 180 8.93 11.63 7.99
N PHE A 181 7.80 11.61 8.70
CA PHE A 181 6.48 11.93 8.14
C PHE A 181 6.47 13.16 7.22
N THR A 182 6.00 12.97 5.99
CA THR A 182 5.84 13.96 4.94
C THR A 182 4.37 14.03 4.49
N SER A 183 3.69 15.11 4.85
CA SER A 183 2.30 15.35 4.41
C SER A 183 2.20 15.37 2.88
N ALA A 184 1.08 14.87 2.35
CA ALA A 184 0.80 14.57 0.94
C ALA A 184 1.39 13.27 0.38
N ASP A 185 2.50 12.78 0.93
CA ASP A 185 3.06 11.46 0.59
C ASP A 185 2.58 10.42 1.59
N ASP A 186 2.69 10.72 2.88
CA ASP A 186 2.42 9.78 3.96
C ASP A 186 1.02 9.90 4.55
N THR A 187 0.55 8.80 5.14
CA THR A 187 -0.74 8.67 5.82
C THR A 187 -0.58 8.06 7.21
N ILE A 188 -1.29 8.62 8.19
CA ILE A 188 -1.49 7.99 9.50
C ILE A 188 -2.87 7.33 9.51
N GLN A 189 -2.88 6.00 9.56
CA GLN A 189 -4.08 5.19 9.58
C GLN A 189 -4.39 4.70 11.00
N ILE A 190 -5.60 4.94 11.48
CA ILE A 190 -6.05 4.57 12.83
C ILE A 190 -7.26 3.67 12.71
N SER A 191 -7.15 2.43 13.18
CA SER A 191 -8.30 1.52 13.17
C SER A 191 -9.31 1.91 14.24
N LEU A 192 -10.60 1.94 13.92
CA LEU A 192 -11.70 2.16 14.85
C LEU A 192 -11.72 1.08 15.94
N SER A 193 -11.23 -0.13 15.65
CA SER A 193 -10.99 -1.19 16.63
C SER A 193 -10.00 -0.78 17.73
N ALA A 194 -8.94 -0.04 17.40
CA ALA A 194 -7.98 0.50 18.35
C ALA A 194 -8.61 1.52 19.30
N LEU A 195 -9.74 2.12 18.90
CA LEU A 195 -10.46 3.14 19.66
C LEU A 195 -11.62 2.55 20.49
N LYS A 196 -11.99 1.27 20.32
CA LYS A 196 -13.16 0.65 20.99
C LYS A 196 -13.14 0.72 22.51
N ALA A 197 -11.96 0.77 23.13
CA ALA A 197 -11.81 0.90 24.57
C ALA A 197 -12.20 2.31 25.09
N TYR A 198 -12.30 3.29 24.21
CA TYR A 198 -12.58 4.68 24.54
C TYR A 198 -14.04 5.04 24.27
N LYS A 199 -14.71 5.61 25.27
CA LYS A 199 -16.05 6.17 25.12
C LYS A 199 -15.93 7.51 24.42
N VAL A 200 -16.22 7.55 23.12
CA VAL A 200 -16.36 8.80 22.37
C VAL A 200 -17.51 9.59 22.98
N LYS A 201 -17.23 10.79 23.48
CA LYS A 201 -18.29 11.76 23.80
C LYS A 201 -18.23 12.80 22.72
N VAL A 202 -19.32 12.96 21.98
CA VAL A 202 -19.38 14.10 21.07
C VAL A 202 -19.96 15.27 21.84
N ALA A 203 -19.34 16.43 21.67
CA ALA A 203 -19.82 17.64 22.27
C ALA A 203 -21.25 17.95 21.82
N LYS A 204 -22.00 18.57 22.74
CA LYS A 204 -23.35 19.06 22.48
C LYS A 204 -23.33 20.03 21.30
N GLU A 205 -24.23 19.85 20.34
CA GLU A 205 -24.70 20.95 19.51
C GLU A 205 -25.28 22.05 20.41
N GLU A 206 -24.89 23.29 20.15
CA GLU A 206 -25.63 24.46 20.60
C GLU A 206 -27.06 24.41 20.05
N VAL A 207 -28.00 24.85 20.88
CA VAL A 207 -29.47 24.79 20.74
C VAL A 207 -29.98 25.56 19.50
N TYR A 208 -31.23 25.31 19.08
CA TYR A 208 -32.33 26.25 18.71
C TYR A 208 -33.19 25.67 17.54
N GLU A 209 -34.53 25.66 17.50
CA GLU A 209 -35.60 26.35 18.24
C GLU A 209 -36.76 25.41 18.60
N SER A 210 -37.57 25.82 19.59
CA SER A 210 -38.81 25.17 19.98
C SER A 210 -39.89 25.24 18.90
N LEU A 211 -40.39 24.09 18.45
CA LEU A 211 -41.73 23.99 17.90
C LEU A 211 -42.61 23.25 18.92
N GLU A 212 -43.41 24.04 19.61
CA GLU A 212 -44.63 23.66 20.32
C GLU A 212 -44.54 22.54 21.38
N GLY A 213 -44.37 22.97 22.64
CA GLY A 213 -45.27 22.50 23.69
C GLY A 213 -45.02 21.14 24.34
N THR A 214 -43.84 20.52 24.27
CA THR A 214 -43.52 19.37 25.14
C THR A 214 -42.11 19.44 25.74
N ARG A 215 -42.02 19.07 27.04
CA ARG A 215 -40.84 19.19 27.90
C ARG A 215 -39.58 18.64 27.23
N ALA A 216 -38.58 19.49 27.04
CA ALA A 216 -37.22 19.11 26.61
C ALA A 216 -36.59 18.16 27.64
N GLY A 217 -36.66 16.85 27.39
CA GLY A 217 -35.80 15.87 28.04
C GLY A 217 -34.40 16.01 27.47
N LYS A 218 -33.40 16.25 28.33
CA LYS A 218 -31.98 16.21 27.95
C LYS A 218 -31.64 14.80 27.46
N GLN A 219 -31.63 14.57 26.14
CA GLN A 219 -31.00 13.38 25.58
C GLN A 219 -29.54 13.71 25.25
N LYS A 220 -28.61 12.90 25.78
CA LYS A 220 -27.20 12.89 25.36
C LYS A 220 -27.16 12.22 23.99
N GLY A 221 -27.06 13.00 22.92
CA GLY A 221 -26.78 12.46 21.59
C GLY A 221 -25.36 11.92 21.56
N PHE A 222 -25.21 10.60 21.39
CA PHE A 222 -23.94 10.01 21.00
C PHE A 222 -23.92 10.01 19.47
N PHE A 223 -22.89 10.58 18.83
CA PHE A 223 -22.68 10.30 17.41
C PHE A 223 -22.00 8.94 17.31
N SER A 224 -22.40 8.13 16.33
CA SER A 224 -21.60 6.97 15.93
C SER A 224 -20.28 7.48 15.35
N LEU A 225 -19.17 6.80 15.62
CA LEU A 225 -17.86 7.06 14.99
C LEU A 225 -17.99 7.18 13.46
N ASP A 226 -18.88 6.39 12.86
CA ASP A 226 -19.20 6.38 11.42
C ASP A 226 -19.75 7.71 10.87
N LYS A 227 -20.16 8.66 11.73
CA LYS A 227 -20.60 10.02 11.32
C LYS A 227 -19.52 11.09 11.46
N VAL A 228 -18.42 10.77 12.14
CA VAL A 228 -17.25 11.66 12.32
C VAL A 228 -16.27 11.50 11.16
N PHE A 229 -16.22 10.30 10.57
CA PHE A 229 -15.33 9.97 9.46
C PHE A 229 -16.14 9.79 8.17
N ASP A 230 -16.10 10.79 7.27
CA ASP A 230 -16.76 10.69 5.97
C ASP A 230 -15.87 9.88 5.03
N LYS A 231 -16.36 8.71 4.60
CA LYS A 231 -15.61 7.74 3.76
C LYS A 231 -14.22 7.41 4.32
N GLY A 232 -14.09 7.33 5.64
CA GLY A 232 -12.83 6.99 6.33
C GLY A 232 -11.80 8.13 6.42
N LYS A 233 -12.08 9.33 5.90
CA LYS A 233 -11.22 10.51 6.11
C LYS A 233 -11.72 11.36 7.26
N LEU A 234 -10.77 11.98 7.99
CA LEU A 234 -11.10 12.94 9.02
C LEU A 234 -11.58 14.25 8.37
N GLY A 235 -12.82 14.64 8.66
CA GLY A 235 -13.32 15.96 8.23
C GLY A 235 -12.50 17.09 8.85
N SER A 236 -12.19 18.14 8.08
CA SER A 236 -11.31 19.24 8.51
C SER A 236 -11.78 19.97 9.79
N LYS A 237 -13.09 19.92 10.08
CA LYS A 237 -13.69 20.46 11.31
C LYS A 237 -13.41 19.64 12.58
N PHE A 238 -12.82 18.46 12.42
CA PHE A 238 -12.45 17.55 13.50
C PHE A 238 -10.91 17.50 13.69
N PHE A 239 -10.17 18.41 13.04
CA PHE A 239 -8.72 18.53 13.10
C PHE A 239 -8.29 19.94 13.53
N ALA A 240 -7.46 20.04 14.57
CA ALA A 240 -6.86 21.31 14.98
C ALA A 240 -5.33 21.30 15.04
N LYS A 241 -4.75 22.43 14.62
CA LYS A 241 -3.32 22.74 14.82
C LYS A 241 -3.13 23.47 16.16
N GLY A 242 -2.31 22.91 17.04
CA GLY A 242 -2.00 23.45 18.37
C GLY A 242 -2.74 22.70 19.49
N HIS A 243 -3.26 23.44 20.46
CA HIS A 243 -4.15 22.87 21.48
C HIS A 243 -5.59 22.80 20.96
N ALA A 244 -6.40 21.86 21.47
CA ALA A 244 -7.83 21.80 21.18
C ALA A 244 -8.45 23.19 21.42
N LYS A 245 -9.02 23.78 20.37
CA LYS A 245 -9.57 25.15 20.44
C LYS A 245 -11.08 25.14 20.53
N ASP A 246 -11.72 24.08 20.07
CA ASP A 246 -13.17 23.95 20.13
C ASP A 246 -13.61 22.56 20.61
N THR A 247 -14.91 22.42 20.79
CA THR A 247 -15.58 21.22 21.31
C THR A 247 -15.62 20.06 20.29
N TYR A 248 -15.08 20.23 19.09
CA TYR A 248 -15.22 19.28 17.97
C TYR A 248 -13.90 18.70 17.49
N ASP A 249 -12.74 19.13 17.99
CA ASP A 249 -11.45 18.59 17.59
C ASP A 249 -11.28 17.12 18.02
N PHE A 250 -11.20 16.16 17.09
CA PHE A 250 -10.92 14.73 17.38
C PHE A 250 -9.43 14.42 17.31
N VAL A 251 -8.71 15.06 16.39
CA VAL A 251 -7.26 14.97 16.26
C VAL A 251 -6.69 16.37 16.46
N THR A 252 -5.74 16.49 17.39
CA THR A 252 -4.98 17.73 17.56
C THR A 252 -3.49 17.48 17.38
N TYR A 253 -2.80 18.39 16.70
CA TYR A 253 -1.37 18.29 16.45
C TYR A 253 -0.62 19.50 17.00
N ASP A 254 0.26 19.27 17.97
CA ASP A 254 1.15 20.30 18.52
C ASP A 254 2.47 20.32 17.77
N ARG A 255 2.54 21.20 16.76
CA ARG A 255 3.72 21.38 15.91
C ARG A 255 5.02 21.69 16.69
N LYS A 256 4.94 22.29 17.88
CA LYS A 256 6.15 22.66 18.64
C LYS A 256 6.85 21.44 19.26
N ASN A 257 6.09 20.43 19.67
CA ASN A 257 6.65 19.22 20.29
C ASN A 257 6.47 17.96 19.43
N GLY A 258 5.73 18.05 18.33
CA GLY A 258 5.49 16.97 17.38
C GLY A 258 4.38 16.00 17.81
N ASN A 259 3.70 16.23 18.92
CA ASN A 259 2.72 15.27 19.42
C ASN A 259 1.40 15.36 18.63
N VAL A 260 0.90 14.20 18.23
CA VAL A 260 -0.46 13.99 17.73
C VAL A 260 -1.30 13.45 18.87
N TYR A 261 -2.43 14.08 19.13
CA TYR A 261 -3.34 13.74 20.21
C TYR A 261 -4.70 13.34 19.65
N LEU A 262 -5.34 12.35 20.28
CA LEU A 262 -6.76 12.06 20.10
C LEU A 262 -7.58 12.64 21.26
N ASP A 263 -8.47 13.58 20.93
CA ASP A 263 -9.49 14.14 21.83
C ASP A 263 -10.87 13.57 21.44
N LEU A 264 -11.07 12.29 21.77
CA LEU A 264 -12.30 11.57 21.45
C LEU A 264 -13.54 12.06 22.22
N ASP A 265 -13.37 12.95 23.20
CA ASP A 265 -14.46 13.42 24.05
C ASP A 265 -14.84 14.89 23.81
N GLY A 266 -14.18 15.52 22.83
CA GLY A 266 -14.43 16.88 22.36
C GLY A 266 -14.37 17.90 23.49
N SER A 267 -13.63 17.62 24.57
CA SER A 267 -13.75 18.40 25.79
C SER A 267 -13.02 19.74 25.72
N GLY A 268 -12.19 19.97 24.69
CA GLY A 268 -11.51 21.24 24.41
C GLY A 268 -10.52 21.72 25.50
N GLY A 269 -10.54 21.11 26.69
CA GLY A 269 -9.82 21.55 27.88
C GLY A 269 -8.82 20.53 28.44
N SER A 270 -8.93 19.26 28.04
CA SER A 270 -7.98 18.21 28.42
C SER A 270 -7.10 17.90 27.21
N LYS A 271 -5.77 17.86 27.37
CA LYS A 271 -4.93 17.29 26.30
C LYS A 271 -5.43 15.85 26.06
N GLY A 272 -5.85 15.56 24.83
CA GLY A 272 -6.14 14.21 24.39
C GLY A 272 -4.97 13.26 24.69
N PHE A 273 -5.13 11.97 24.43
CA PHE A 273 -4.01 11.05 24.60
C PHE A 273 -3.08 11.14 23.39
N VAL A 274 -1.77 11.20 23.65
CA VAL A 274 -0.75 11.16 22.58
C VAL A 274 -0.80 9.79 21.93
N ILE A 275 -0.92 9.76 20.61
CA ILE A 275 -0.94 8.53 19.81
C ILE A 275 0.32 8.35 18.99
N ALA A 276 0.89 9.45 18.54
CA ALA A 276 2.10 9.48 17.74
C ALA A 276 2.90 10.72 18.07
N LYS A 277 4.20 10.62 17.84
CA LYS A 277 5.13 11.74 17.91
C LYS A 277 5.85 11.87 16.58
N LEU A 278 5.63 12.99 15.91
CA LEU A 278 6.34 13.39 14.72
C LEU A 278 7.57 14.20 15.08
N LYS A 279 8.45 14.41 14.10
CA LYS A 279 9.51 15.41 14.21
C LYS A 279 8.91 16.80 14.49
N PRO A 280 9.41 17.55 15.49
CA PRO A 280 8.94 18.92 15.75
C PRO A 280 9.07 19.79 14.50
N GLY A 281 8.03 20.56 14.19
CA GLY A 281 7.96 21.41 13.02
C GLY A 281 7.35 20.76 11.78
N THR A 282 7.15 19.44 11.76
CA THR A 282 6.48 18.71 10.66
C THR A 282 5.15 19.36 10.32
N TYR A 283 4.86 19.45 9.02
CA TYR A 283 3.59 19.94 8.53
C TYR A 283 2.61 18.79 8.43
N VAL A 284 1.38 19.01 8.90
CA VAL A 284 0.30 18.01 8.92
C VAL A 284 -1.02 18.71 8.61
N GLN A 285 -1.92 18.02 7.93
CA GLN A 285 -3.28 18.39 7.58
C GLN A 285 -4.28 17.29 7.99
N ALA A 286 -5.58 17.53 7.78
CA ALA A 286 -6.62 16.60 8.21
C ALA A 286 -6.69 15.34 7.31
N ASP A 287 -6.35 15.47 6.03
CA ASP A 287 -6.36 14.41 5.03
C ASP A 287 -5.19 13.42 5.16
N ASP A 288 -4.15 13.79 5.91
CA ASP A 288 -3.09 12.89 6.37
C ASP A 288 -3.62 11.79 7.33
N PHE A 289 -4.83 11.95 7.89
CA PHE A 289 -5.41 11.00 8.84
C PHE A 289 -6.57 10.22 8.23
N VAL A 290 -6.45 8.90 8.30
CA VAL A 290 -7.46 7.93 7.84
C VAL A 290 -7.93 7.08 9.01
N PHE A 291 -9.25 6.89 9.13
CA PHE A 291 -9.89 6.09 10.17
C PHE A 291 -10.71 4.97 9.52
N ILE A 292 -10.41 3.71 9.88
CA ILE A 292 -10.98 2.51 9.24
C ILE A 292 -11.58 1.51 10.23
#